data_AF-A0A7W1NY07-F1
#
_entry.id   AF-A0A7W1NY07-F1
#
_cell.length_a   1.000
_cell.length_b   1.000
_cell.length_c   1.000
_cell.angle_alpha   90.00
_cell.angle_beta   90.00
_cell.angle_gamma   90.00
#
_symmetry.space_group_name_H-M   'P 1'
#
loop_
_entity.id
_entity.type
_entity.pdbx_description
1 polymer ?
#
loop_
_entity_poly.entity_id
_entity_poly.type
_entity_poly.pdbx_seq_one_letter_code
_entity_poly.pdbx_strand_id
1 'polypeptide(L)'
;MRTKPVLAEGEKRPSSLRRTMIVVAIVIVIIVSIVLVVIPFFESGGGSADTRPVPGDAAHFDPVASYPSVLDYAGTGAQLVSLNAYYVRSDGTVELNATYSPAPYVDYDFVRQLDKAPPNAPPIGAGGANTDPWYEPIEIHLYQPGQFRHVESAGNSYTYVNKGMERSVDDPQNGLRDPVLPPPACPFAKLWSVAVTKDAPADAVAIITYDENGYDFSISGLSVYLKFDMDCKLKE
;
A
#
# COMPACT_ATOMS: atom_id res chain seq x y z
N MET A 1 -2.59 58.80 33.38
CA MET A 1 -1.70 59.57 32.47
C MET A 1 -0.65 58.62 31.91
N ARG A 2 -0.62 58.35 30.60
CA ARG A 2 0.41 57.53 29.94
C ARG A 2 1.37 58.49 29.23
N THR A 3 2.61 58.55 29.71
CA THR A 3 3.72 59.31 29.12
C THR A 3 4.04 58.73 27.74
N LYS A 4 3.98 59.56 26.70
CA LYS A 4 4.45 59.18 25.35
C LYS A 4 5.98 59.19 25.37
N PRO A 5 6.65 58.14 24.88
CA PRO A 5 8.10 58.13 24.78
C PRO A 5 8.56 59.20 23.77
N VAL A 6 9.50 60.04 24.20
CA VAL A 6 10.22 60.98 23.34
C VAL A 6 11.26 60.16 22.59
N LEU A 7 11.11 60.05 21.27
CA LEU A 7 12.07 59.37 20.41
C LEU A 7 13.32 60.24 20.26
N ALA A 8 14.50 59.61 20.32
CA ALA A 8 15.79 60.26 20.21
C ALA A 8 15.98 60.94 18.84
N GLU A 9 16.52 62.15 18.87
CA GLU A 9 16.74 63.00 17.71
C GLU A 9 17.93 62.46 16.89
N GLY A 10 17.65 61.83 15.74
CA GLY A 10 18.68 61.33 14.83
C GLY A 10 18.38 60.00 14.12
N GLU A 11 17.29 59.31 14.48
CA GLU A 11 16.97 58.02 13.89
C GLU A 11 16.37 58.18 12.47
N LYS A 12 17.19 57.94 11.44
CA LYS A 12 16.73 57.94 10.03
C LYS A 12 15.67 56.85 9.84
N ARG A 13 14.42 57.26 9.59
CA ARG A 13 13.33 56.34 9.25
C ARG A 13 13.77 55.45 8.08
N PRO A 14 13.68 54.12 8.19
CA PRO A 14 14.03 53.23 7.11
C PRO A 14 13.19 53.59 5.88
N SER A 15 13.83 53.74 4.73
CA SER A 15 13.17 54.07 3.47
C SER A 15 12.04 53.07 3.19
N SER A 16 10.93 53.55 2.62
CA SER A 16 9.79 52.70 2.23
C SER A 16 10.24 51.50 1.39
N LEU A 17 11.25 51.71 0.54
CA LEU A 17 11.88 50.70 -0.31
C LEU A 17 12.59 49.60 0.50
N ARG A 18 13.22 49.93 1.65
CA ARG A 18 13.82 48.91 2.53
C ARG A 18 12.75 48.05 3.19
N ARG A 19 11.61 48.65 3.56
CA ARG A 19 10.47 47.91 4.14
C ARG A 19 9.85 46.96 3.11
N THR A 20 9.64 47.41 1.88
CA THR A 20 9.08 46.56 0.82
C THR A 20 10.01 45.40 0.47
N MET A 21 11.33 45.64 0.35
CA MET A 21 12.29 44.55 0.11
C MET A 21 12.29 43.51 1.25
N ILE A 22 12.22 43.93 2.51
CA ILE A 22 12.16 42.99 3.65
C ILE A 22 10.88 42.14 3.58
N VAL A 23 9.73 42.74 3.31
CA VAL A 23 8.46 42.00 3.18
C VAL A 23 8.54 40.99 2.04
N VAL A 24 9.06 41.39 0.88
CA VAL A 24 9.22 40.49 -0.28
C VAL A 24 10.16 39.33 0.06
N ALA A 25 11.29 39.60 0.71
CA ALA A 25 12.23 38.55 1.13
C ALA A 25 11.58 37.55 2.11
N ILE A 26 10.80 38.03 3.08
CA ILE A 26 10.07 37.17 4.01
C ILE A 26 9.05 36.29 3.27
N VAL A 27 8.28 36.87 2.35
CA VAL A 27 7.29 36.11 1.57
C VAL A 27 7.97 35.03 0.72
N ILE A 28 9.10 35.34 0.08
CA ILE A 28 9.87 34.36 -0.69
C ILE A 28 10.36 33.23 0.23
N VAL A 29 10.93 33.54 1.38
CA VAL A 29 11.39 32.52 2.34
C VAL A 29 10.24 31.63 2.80
N ILE A 30 9.07 32.20 3.11
CA ILE A 30 7.89 31.42 3.51
C ILE A 30 7.45 30.48 2.38
N ILE A 31 7.34 30.97 1.14
CA ILE A 31 6.94 30.15 0.00
C ILE A 31 7.95 29.02 -0.23
N VAL A 32 9.25 29.33 -0.20
CA VAL A 32 10.30 28.34 -0.37
C VAL A 32 10.27 27.30 0.75
N SER A 33 10.08 27.70 2.02
CA SER A 33 9.94 26.77 3.14
C SER A 33 8.69 25.89 3.00
N ILE A 34 7.56 26.43 2.55
CA ILE A 34 6.34 25.63 2.32
C ILE A 34 6.59 24.59 1.21
N VAL A 35 7.16 25.00 0.08
CA VAL A 35 7.36 24.13 -1.09
C VAL A 35 8.45 23.09 -0.85
N LEU A 36 9.54 23.43 -0.16
CA LEU A 36 10.69 22.54 -0.01
C LEU A 36 10.69 21.72 1.29
N VAL A 37 9.94 22.14 2.31
CA VAL A 37 9.94 21.45 3.62
C VAL A 37 8.54 20.96 3.96
N VAL A 38 7.54 21.83 3.96
CA VAL A 38 6.21 21.49 4.46
C VAL A 38 5.48 20.52 3.53
N ILE A 39 5.42 20.82 2.22
CA ILE A 39 4.75 19.95 1.24
C ILE A 39 5.41 18.56 1.17
N PRO A 40 6.74 18.43 0.97
CA PRO A 40 7.38 17.12 0.95
C PRO A 40 7.22 16.34 2.25
N PHE A 41 7.21 17.03 3.40
CA PHE A 41 6.95 16.41 4.70
C PHE A 41 5.54 15.80 4.77
N PHE A 42 4.51 16.49 4.28
CA PHE A 42 3.15 15.93 4.23
C PHE A 42 2.99 14.88 3.11
N GLU A 43 3.68 15.03 1.98
CA GLU A 43 3.66 14.07 0.87
C GLU A 43 4.43 12.77 1.19
N SER A 44 5.41 12.83 2.09
CA SER A 44 6.11 11.66 2.66
C SER A 44 5.43 11.15 3.94
N GLY A 45 4.29 11.72 4.32
CA GLY A 45 3.45 11.26 5.43
C GLY A 45 3.91 11.69 6.81
N GLY A 46 4.89 12.59 6.95
CA GLY A 46 5.35 13.13 8.23
C GLY A 46 5.84 12.09 9.25
N GLY A 47 5.99 10.83 8.83
CA GLY A 47 6.03 9.67 9.70
C GLY A 47 5.37 8.45 9.05
N SER A 48 6.17 7.72 8.25
CA SER A 48 6.17 6.25 8.10
C SER A 48 5.05 5.47 7.39
N ALA A 49 4.07 6.07 6.71
CA ALA A 49 3.27 5.26 5.77
C ALA A 49 4.00 5.18 4.42
N ASP A 50 4.66 4.04 4.15
CA ASP A 50 5.23 3.74 2.83
C ASP A 50 4.06 3.49 1.89
N THR A 51 3.68 4.51 1.11
CA THR A 51 2.65 4.41 0.07
C THR A 51 3.13 4.92 -1.28
N ARG A 52 2.66 4.30 -2.35
CA ARG A 52 2.93 4.66 -3.75
C ARG A 52 1.64 4.71 -4.58
N PRO A 53 1.66 5.41 -5.73
CA PRO A 53 0.57 5.32 -6.70
C PRO A 53 0.33 3.86 -7.12
N VAL A 54 -0.94 3.50 -7.33
CA VAL A 54 -1.29 2.21 -7.97
C VAL A 54 -0.60 2.14 -9.34
N PRO A 55 0.08 1.03 -9.67
CA PRO A 55 0.61 0.86 -11.02
C PRO A 55 -0.53 0.67 -12.03
N GLY A 56 -0.46 1.36 -13.17
CA GLY A 56 -1.46 1.24 -14.24
C GLY A 56 -2.71 2.10 -14.01
N ASP A 57 -3.88 1.58 -14.38
CA ASP A 57 -5.18 2.26 -14.26
C ASP A 57 -5.96 1.72 -13.04
N ALA A 58 -6.18 2.56 -12.03
CA ALA A 58 -6.92 2.18 -10.83
C ALA A 58 -8.40 1.84 -11.10
N ALA A 59 -8.99 2.31 -12.21
CA ALA A 59 -10.37 1.96 -12.59
C ALA A 59 -10.48 0.58 -13.27
N HIS A 60 -9.35 0.05 -13.75
CA HIS A 60 -9.24 -1.25 -14.44
C HIS A 60 -7.95 -1.95 -14.00
N PHE A 61 -7.73 -2.05 -12.69
CA PHE A 61 -6.50 -2.60 -12.16
C PHE A 61 -6.42 -4.09 -12.45
N ASP A 62 -5.38 -4.55 -13.15
CA ASP A 62 -5.13 -5.97 -13.41
C ASP A 62 -4.11 -6.50 -12.39
N PRO A 63 -4.53 -7.35 -11.42
CA PRO A 63 -3.63 -7.85 -10.38
C PRO A 63 -2.49 -8.72 -10.94
N VAL A 64 -2.74 -9.47 -12.01
CA VAL A 64 -1.77 -10.42 -12.54
C VAL A 64 -0.73 -9.67 -13.38
N ALA A 65 -1.18 -8.76 -14.25
CA ALA A 65 -0.27 -7.95 -15.06
C ALA A 65 0.55 -6.95 -14.22
N SER A 66 0.02 -6.48 -13.10
CA SER A 66 0.70 -5.52 -12.21
C SER A 66 1.72 -6.16 -11.27
N TYR A 67 1.72 -7.50 -11.14
CA TYR A 67 2.59 -8.24 -10.21
C TYR A 67 4.07 -7.81 -10.26
N PRO A 68 4.73 -7.62 -11.43
CA PRO A 68 6.13 -7.22 -11.45
C PRO A 68 6.40 -5.87 -10.77
N SER A 69 5.47 -4.92 -10.87
CA SER A 69 5.59 -3.60 -10.23
C SER A 69 5.35 -3.68 -8.71
N VAL A 70 4.42 -4.54 -8.30
CA VAL A 70 4.14 -4.81 -6.89
C VAL A 70 5.32 -5.54 -6.23
N LEU A 71 5.94 -6.50 -6.92
CA LEU A 71 7.13 -7.21 -6.44
C LEU A 71 8.33 -6.27 -6.29
N ASP A 72 8.57 -5.37 -7.27
CA ASP A 72 9.60 -4.32 -7.14
C ASP A 72 9.35 -3.45 -5.90
N TYR A 73 8.08 -3.13 -5.62
CA TYR A 73 7.71 -2.36 -4.44
C TYR A 73 7.90 -3.12 -3.13
N ALA A 74 7.59 -4.42 -3.10
CA ALA A 74 7.86 -5.28 -1.95
C ALA A 74 9.37 -5.30 -1.59
N GLY A 75 10.22 -5.24 -2.62
CA GLY A 75 11.65 -5.03 -2.52
C GLY A 75 12.49 -6.27 -2.89
N THR A 76 13.79 -6.08 -3.02
CA THR A 76 14.72 -7.14 -3.43
C THR A 76 14.64 -8.35 -2.50
N GLY A 77 14.54 -9.54 -3.09
CA GLY A 77 14.46 -10.81 -2.36
C GLY A 77 13.08 -11.14 -1.79
N ALA A 78 12.07 -10.30 -2.04
CA ALA A 78 10.68 -10.63 -1.76
C ALA A 78 10.23 -11.81 -2.62
N GLN A 79 9.45 -12.71 -2.02
CA GLN A 79 8.93 -13.92 -2.63
C GLN A 79 7.44 -14.01 -2.31
N LEU A 80 6.61 -14.24 -3.33
CA LEU A 80 5.16 -14.27 -3.18
C LEU A 80 4.73 -15.46 -2.32
N VAL A 81 3.76 -15.23 -1.44
CA VAL A 81 3.10 -16.25 -0.61
C VAL A 81 1.62 -16.35 -0.97
N SER A 82 0.94 -15.22 -1.16
CA SER A 82 -0.48 -15.21 -1.51
C SER A 82 -0.85 -13.96 -2.29
N LEU A 83 -1.90 -14.05 -3.09
CA LEU A 83 -2.55 -12.91 -3.74
C LEU A 83 -4.06 -13.02 -3.55
N ASN A 84 -4.67 -12.00 -2.96
CA ASN A 84 -6.12 -11.93 -2.76
C ASN A 84 -6.68 -10.73 -3.52
N ALA A 85 -7.63 -10.94 -4.42
CA ALA A 85 -8.28 -9.87 -5.16
C ALA A 85 -9.80 -9.89 -4.91
N TYR A 86 -10.32 -8.79 -4.38
CA TYR A 86 -11.72 -8.64 -4.04
C TYR A 86 -12.45 -7.82 -5.10
N TYR A 87 -13.62 -8.30 -5.48
CA TYR A 87 -14.51 -7.69 -6.47
C TYR A 87 -13.92 -7.60 -7.89
N VAL A 88 -13.28 -8.69 -8.33
CA VAL A 88 -12.78 -8.86 -9.68
C VAL A 88 -13.95 -8.95 -10.66
N ARG A 89 -14.00 -8.07 -11.66
CA ARG A 89 -15.01 -8.07 -12.73
C ARG A 89 -14.72 -9.16 -13.76
N SER A 90 -15.69 -9.45 -14.62
CA SER A 90 -15.57 -10.50 -15.65
C SER A 90 -14.45 -10.28 -16.69
N ASP A 91 -13.98 -9.04 -16.84
CA ASP A 91 -12.79 -8.71 -17.65
C ASP A 91 -11.45 -9.02 -16.94
N GLY A 92 -11.49 -9.52 -15.71
CA GLY A 92 -10.32 -9.88 -14.90
C GLY A 92 -9.72 -8.72 -14.11
N THR A 93 -10.30 -7.52 -14.16
CA THR A 93 -9.79 -6.33 -13.48
C THR A 93 -10.57 -5.99 -12.21
N VAL A 94 -9.99 -5.15 -11.36
CA VAL A 94 -10.57 -4.61 -10.12
C VAL A 94 -10.75 -3.10 -10.26
N GLU A 95 -11.91 -2.60 -9.83
CA GLU A 95 -12.22 -1.16 -9.80
C GLU A 95 -11.83 -0.54 -8.46
N LEU A 96 -10.56 -0.21 -8.25
CA LEU A 96 -10.07 0.28 -6.97
C LEU A 96 -10.64 1.67 -6.59
N ASN A 97 -11.15 2.43 -7.55
CA ASN A 97 -11.80 3.72 -7.30
C ASN A 97 -13.30 3.61 -6.95
N ALA A 98 -13.87 2.39 -6.93
CA ALA A 98 -15.26 2.20 -6.58
C ALA A 98 -15.57 2.64 -5.15
N THR A 99 -16.77 3.16 -4.93
CA THR A 99 -17.19 3.79 -3.66
C THR A 99 -18.21 2.96 -2.89
N TYR A 100 -18.54 1.75 -3.35
CA TYR A 100 -19.46 0.87 -2.63
C TYR A 100 -18.80 0.22 -1.41
N SER A 101 -19.62 -0.34 -0.51
CA SER A 101 -19.15 -0.96 0.73
C SER A 101 -19.46 -2.47 0.76
N PRO A 102 -18.47 -3.33 1.07
CA PRO A 102 -17.06 -2.97 1.28
C PRO A 102 -16.38 -2.60 -0.05
N ALA A 103 -15.36 -1.76 0.01
CA ALA A 103 -14.64 -1.28 -1.17
C ALA A 103 -13.74 -2.39 -1.77
N PRO A 104 -13.45 -2.37 -3.08
CA PRO A 104 -12.48 -3.26 -3.70
C PRO A 104 -11.06 -3.01 -3.22
N TYR A 105 -10.31 -4.10 -3.11
CA TYR A 105 -8.91 -4.10 -2.76
C TYR A 105 -8.20 -5.35 -3.29
N VAL A 106 -6.87 -5.29 -3.33
CA VAL A 106 -5.99 -6.38 -3.71
C VAL A 106 -4.83 -6.45 -2.74
N ASP A 107 -4.59 -7.64 -2.19
CA ASP A 107 -3.50 -7.91 -1.25
C ASP A 107 -2.49 -8.84 -1.89
N TYR A 108 -1.21 -8.53 -1.69
CA TYR A 108 -0.12 -9.44 -1.99
C TYR A 108 0.68 -9.66 -0.72
N ASP A 109 0.76 -10.91 -0.30
CA ASP A 109 1.60 -11.32 0.80
C ASP A 109 2.93 -11.80 0.23
N PHE A 110 4.02 -11.19 0.69
CA PHE A 110 5.37 -11.60 0.38
C PHE A 110 6.10 -11.99 1.67
N VAL A 111 7.16 -12.75 1.49
CA VAL A 111 8.18 -12.96 2.52
C VAL A 111 9.55 -12.62 1.97
N ARG A 112 10.44 -12.17 2.85
CA ARG A 112 11.86 -11.99 2.55
C ARG A 112 12.69 -12.79 3.53
N GLN A 113 13.50 -13.71 3.02
CA GLN A 113 14.42 -14.46 3.86
C GLN A 113 15.54 -13.55 4.39
N LEU A 114 15.84 -13.65 5.68
CA LEU A 114 16.91 -12.91 6.34
C LEU A 114 18.18 -13.76 6.47
N ASP A 115 19.33 -13.15 6.24
CA ASP A 115 20.64 -13.81 6.39
C ASP A 115 20.95 -14.18 7.85
N LYS A 116 20.31 -13.48 8.81
CA LYS A 116 20.56 -13.63 10.26
C LYS A 116 19.26 -13.42 11.03
N ALA A 117 19.19 -14.04 12.21
CA ALA A 117 18.12 -13.78 13.17
C ALA A 117 18.06 -12.29 13.55
N PRO A 118 16.86 -11.74 13.80
CA PRO A 118 16.74 -10.35 14.23
C PRO A 118 17.34 -10.16 15.65
N PRO A 119 17.79 -8.94 16.01
CA PRO A 119 18.45 -8.68 17.30
C PRO A 119 17.60 -9.02 18.53
N ASN A 120 16.28 -8.96 18.39
CA ASN A 120 15.27 -9.27 19.40
C ASN A 120 14.71 -10.70 19.28
N ALA A 121 15.35 -11.59 18.52
CA ALA A 121 14.92 -12.96 18.40
C ALA A 121 14.85 -13.64 19.79
N PRO A 122 13.77 -14.38 20.10
CA PRO A 122 13.69 -15.15 21.34
C PRO A 122 14.86 -16.15 21.44
N PRO A 123 15.38 -16.37 22.66
CA PRO A 123 16.45 -17.36 22.87
C PRO A 123 15.96 -18.76 22.50
N ILE A 124 16.91 -19.60 22.04
CA ILE A 124 16.65 -21.00 21.68
C ILE A 124 15.93 -21.70 22.84
N GLY A 125 14.79 -22.35 22.56
CA GLY A 125 14.00 -23.09 23.55
C GLY A 125 12.84 -22.31 24.20
N ALA A 126 12.73 -20.99 24.00
CA ALA A 126 11.58 -20.20 24.44
C ALA A 126 10.44 -20.13 23.39
N GLY A 127 10.71 -20.54 22.14
CA GLY A 127 9.74 -20.48 21.02
C GLY A 127 9.87 -21.61 19.99
N GLY A 128 10.60 -22.68 20.29
CA GLY A 128 10.87 -23.79 19.35
C GLY A 128 12.35 -23.91 18.98
N ALA A 129 12.64 -24.76 17.98
CA ALA A 129 13.98 -24.95 17.44
C ALA A 129 14.33 -23.81 16.48
N ASN A 130 15.23 -22.90 16.87
CA ASN A 130 15.70 -21.79 16.02
C ASN A 130 16.64 -22.26 14.87
N THR A 131 16.42 -23.45 14.32
CA THR A 131 17.23 -23.97 13.20
C THR A 131 16.71 -23.52 11.85
N ASP A 132 15.46 -23.09 11.79
CA ASP A 132 14.84 -22.68 10.54
C ASP A 132 15.28 -21.26 10.15
N PRO A 133 15.31 -20.92 8.84
CA PRO A 133 15.61 -19.57 8.41
C PRO A 133 14.60 -18.57 8.98
N TRP A 134 15.04 -17.32 9.13
CA TRP A 134 14.16 -16.21 9.52
C TRP A 134 13.58 -15.56 8.28
N TYR A 135 12.30 -15.21 8.35
CA TYR A 135 11.57 -14.55 7.28
C TYR A 135 10.93 -13.27 7.81
N GLU A 136 10.96 -12.22 7.01
CA GLU A 136 10.28 -10.97 7.26
C GLU A 136 9.03 -10.91 6.37
N PRO A 137 7.82 -10.95 6.94
CA PRO A 137 6.58 -10.81 6.18
C PRO A 137 6.43 -9.39 5.65
N ILE A 138 5.96 -9.26 4.41
CA ILE A 138 5.75 -7.98 3.73
C ILE A 138 4.38 -8.06 3.07
N GLU A 139 3.46 -7.21 3.50
CA GLU A 139 2.12 -7.11 2.91
C GLU A 139 2.06 -5.88 2.02
N ILE A 140 1.58 -6.04 0.78
CA ILE A 140 1.26 -4.93 -0.11
C ILE A 140 -0.26 -4.86 -0.28
N HIS A 141 -0.86 -3.79 0.25
CA HIS A 141 -2.30 -3.54 0.20
C HIS A 141 -2.61 -2.49 -0.88
N LEU A 142 -3.39 -2.84 -1.90
CA LEU A 142 -3.84 -1.93 -2.95
C LEU A 142 -5.33 -1.64 -2.82
N TYR A 143 -5.68 -0.36 -2.74
CA TYR A 143 -7.05 0.10 -2.50
C TYR A 143 -7.24 1.52 -3.02
N GLN A 144 -8.42 2.09 -2.78
CA GLN A 144 -8.80 3.41 -3.29
C GLN A 144 -7.75 4.50 -2.99
N PRO A 145 -7.17 5.13 -4.04
CA PRO A 145 -6.19 6.20 -3.87
C PRO A 145 -6.86 7.49 -3.40
N GLY A 146 -6.09 8.34 -2.71
CA GLY A 146 -6.51 9.67 -2.25
C GLY A 146 -7.28 9.69 -0.93
N GLN A 147 -7.42 8.54 -0.26
CA GLN A 147 -8.05 8.46 1.06
C GLN A 147 -7.13 9.02 2.15
N PHE A 148 -7.67 9.88 3.02
CA PHE A 148 -6.98 10.28 4.24
C PHE A 148 -7.08 9.15 5.27
N ARG A 149 -5.93 8.70 5.77
CA ARG A 149 -5.81 7.68 6.81
C ARG A 149 -5.27 8.30 8.08
N HIS A 150 -5.87 7.93 9.20
CA HIS A 150 -5.42 8.31 10.53
C HIS A 150 -4.85 7.08 11.22
N VAL A 151 -3.59 7.17 11.65
CA VAL A 151 -2.93 6.10 12.41
C VAL A 151 -2.67 6.61 13.80
N GLU A 152 -3.10 5.82 14.79
CA GLU A 152 -2.86 6.06 16.20
C GLU A 152 -2.11 4.84 16.76
N SER A 153 -0.89 5.06 17.25
CA SER A 153 -0.06 4.01 17.85
C SER A 153 0.70 4.56 19.06
N ALA A 154 0.45 3.98 20.23
CA ALA A 154 1.17 4.16 21.50
C ALA A 154 1.87 5.52 21.71
N GLY A 155 1.12 6.63 21.57
CA GLY A 155 1.61 7.99 21.82
C GLY A 155 1.98 8.82 20.57
N ASN A 156 1.92 8.22 19.38
CA ASN A 156 2.06 8.91 18.11
C ASN A 156 0.74 8.84 17.32
N SER A 157 0.35 9.97 16.75
CA SER A 157 -0.79 10.08 15.88
C SER A 157 -0.37 10.89 14.66
N TYR A 158 -0.60 10.33 13.48
CA TYR A 158 -0.34 11.03 12.23
C TYR A 158 -1.44 10.74 11.22
N THR A 159 -1.56 11.63 10.25
CA THR A 159 -2.51 11.52 9.15
C THR A 159 -1.73 11.58 7.85
N TYR A 160 -1.99 10.64 6.95
CA TYR A 160 -1.39 10.62 5.62
C TYR A 160 -2.48 10.45 4.56
N VAL A 161 -2.14 10.78 3.32
CA VAL A 161 -2.98 10.47 2.16
C VAL A 161 -2.44 9.20 1.53
N ASN A 162 -3.26 8.15 1.49
CA ASN A 162 -2.90 6.93 0.78
C ASN A 162 -2.80 7.21 -0.73
N LYS A 163 -1.70 6.81 -1.35
CA LYS A 163 -1.48 6.93 -2.80
C LYS A 163 -2.08 5.76 -3.60
N GLY A 164 -2.61 4.74 -2.92
CA GLY A 164 -3.36 3.63 -3.51
C GLY A 164 -2.68 2.27 -3.39
N MET A 165 -1.39 2.24 -3.09
CA MET A 165 -0.62 1.03 -2.79
C MET A 165 0.21 1.29 -1.53
N GLU A 166 0.01 0.48 -0.51
CA GLU A 166 0.62 0.61 0.82
C GLU A 166 1.45 -0.63 1.14
N ARG A 167 2.61 -0.42 1.77
CA ARG A 167 3.52 -1.50 2.16
C ARG A 167 3.61 -1.58 3.68
N SER A 168 3.23 -2.72 4.24
CA SER A 168 3.46 -3.08 5.63
C SER A 168 4.59 -4.11 5.72
N VAL A 169 5.37 -4.04 6.79
CA VAL A 169 6.42 -5.00 7.10
C VAL A 169 6.24 -5.42 8.55
N ASP A 170 6.01 -6.71 8.76
CA ASP A 170 5.79 -7.25 10.10
C ASP A 170 7.08 -7.73 10.75
N ASP A 171 6.99 -8.02 12.05
CA ASP A 171 8.11 -8.58 12.81
C ASP A 171 8.61 -9.90 12.17
N PRO A 172 9.93 -10.09 12.05
CA PRO A 172 10.46 -11.33 11.50
C PRO A 172 10.07 -12.56 12.31
N GLN A 173 9.77 -13.64 11.59
CA GLN A 173 9.30 -14.90 12.13
C GLN A 173 10.32 -16.01 11.83
N ASN A 174 10.36 -17.03 12.69
CA ASN A 174 11.20 -18.20 12.46
C ASN A 174 10.41 -19.26 11.70
N GLY A 175 11.01 -19.77 10.61
CA GLY A 175 10.33 -20.68 9.71
C GLY A 175 9.33 -19.97 8.80
N LEU A 176 8.91 -20.69 7.77
CA LEU A 176 7.93 -20.21 6.80
C LEU A 176 6.59 -20.88 7.10
N ARG A 177 5.53 -20.08 7.30
CA ARG A 177 4.18 -20.59 7.57
C ARG A 177 3.55 -21.18 6.32
N ASP A 178 3.63 -20.42 5.23
CA ASP A 178 2.96 -20.70 3.95
C ASP A 178 4.03 -20.71 2.84
N PRO A 179 4.01 -21.68 1.92
CA PRO A 179 5.11 -21.87 0.97
C PRO A 179 5.20 -20.73 -0.03
N VAL A 180 6.43 -20.45 -0.49
CA VAL A 180 6.67 -19.48 -1.57
C VAL A 180 6.09 -20.00 -2.89
N LEU A 181 5.41 -19.11 -3.61
CA LEU A 181 4.74 -19.37 -4.87
C LEU A 181 5.51 -18.80 -6.07
N PRO A 182 5.33 -19.38 -7.27
CA PRO A 182 5.73 -18.71 -8.50
C PRO A 182 4.85 -17.47 -8.74
N PRO A 183 5.28 -16.54 -9.63
CA PRO A 183 4.42 -15.45 -10.09
C PRO A 183 3.06 -15.96 -10.61
N PRO A 184 1.95 -15.25 -10.34
CA PRO A 184 0.66 -15.62 -10.88
C PRO A 184 0.70 -15.55 -12.40
N ALA A 185 0.40 -16.66 -13.07
CA ALA A 185 0.48 -16.78 -14.52
C ALA A 185 -0.89 -16.71 -15.21
N CYS A 186 -1.99 -16.87 -14.45
CA CYS A 186 -3.33 -17.00 -14.99
C CYS A 186 -4.06 -15.65 -15.02
N PRO A 187 -4.37 -15.09 -16.19
CA PRO A 187 -5.21 -13.90 -16.26
C PRO A 187 -6.59 -14.20 -15.65
N PHE A 188 -7.07 -13.35 -14.74
CA PHE A 188 -8.35 -13.57 -14.06
C PHE A 188 -9.55 -13.61 -15.01
N ALA A 189 -9.46 -12.91 -16.15
CA ALA A 189 -10.46 -12.99 -17.23
C ALA A 189 -10.68 -14.43 -17.74
N LYS A 190 -9.60 -15.24 -17.76
CA LYS A 190 -9.68 -16.65 -18.17
C LYS A 190 -10.44 -17.48 -17.14
N LEU A 191 -10.21 -17.25 -15.85
CA LEU A 191 -10.94 -17.92 -14.76
C LEU A 191 -12.44 -17.57 -14.84
N TRP A 192 -12.74 -16.28 -15.07
CA TRP A 192 -14.08 -15.77 -15.31
C TRP A 192 -14.78 -16.43 -16.51
N SER A 193 -14.09 -16.63 -17.64
CA SER A 193 -14.71 -17.29 -18.80
C SER A 193 -15.20 -18.72 -18.50
N VAL A 194 -14.50 -19.43 -17.60
CA VAL A 194 -14.93 -20.75 -17.14
C VAL A 194 -16.14 -20.63 -16.21
N ALA A 195 -16.16 -19.63 -15.33
CA ALA A 195 -17.29 -19.36 -14.45
C ALA A 195 -18.57 -19.02 -15.22
N VAL A 196 -18.48 -18.15 -16.23
CA VAL A 196 -19.62 -17.78 -17.10
C VAL A 196 -20.14 -19.00 -17.87
N THR A 197 -19.26 -19.91 -18.29
CA THR A 197 -19.66 -21.18 -18.92
C THR A 197 -20.43 -22.12 -17.96
N LYS A 198 -20.30 -21.88 -16.64
CA LYS A 198 -21.06 -22.54 -15.57
C LYS A 198 -22.20 -21.65 -15.03
N ASP A 199 -22.77 -20.81 -15.91
CA ASP A 199 -23.92 -19.95 -15.63
C ASP A 199 -23.67 -18.87 -14.56
N ALA A 200 -22.41 -18.49 -14.30
CA ALA A 200 -22.14 -17.33 -13.47
C ALA A 200 -22.59 -16.03 -14.18
N PRO A 201 -23.28 -15.11 -13.48
CA PRO A 201 -23.70 -13.83 -14.05
C PRO A 201 -22.48 -12.97 -14.40
N ALA A 202 -22.41 -12.52 -15.66
CA ALA A 202 -21.24 -11.80 -16.19
C ALA A 202 -21.07 -10.38 -15.63
N ASP A 203 -22.12 -9.81 -15.05
CA ASP A 203 -22.14 -8.51 -14.38
C ASP A 203 -21.84 -8.59 -12.87
N ALA A 204 -21.67 -9.81 -12.33
CA ALA A 204 -21.22 -9.98 -10.96
C ALA A 204 -19.72 -9.74 -10.81
N VAL A 205 -19.29 -9.73 -9.54
CA VAL A 205 -17.91 -9.52 -9.12
C VAL A 205 -17.47 -10.69 -8.25
N ALA A 206 -16.23 -11.14 -8.43
CA ALA A 206 -15.68 -12.33 -7.78
C ALA A 206 -14.64 -11.97 -6.72
N ILE A 207 -14.40 -12.89 -5.81
CA ILE A 207 -13.22 -12.93 -4.95
C ILE A 207 -12.33 -14.03 -5.51
N ILE A 208 -11.08 -13.68 -5.81
CA ILE A 208 -10.09 -14.62 -6.34
C ILE A 208 -8.88 -14.63 -5.41
N THR A 209 -8.59 -15.79 -4.84
CA THR A 209 -7.40 -16.04 -4.02
C THR A 209 -6.44 -16.92 -4.80
N TYR A 210 -5.17 -16.57 -4.80
CA TYR A 210 -4.07 -17.35 -5.34
C TYR A 210 -3.11 -17.74 -4.21
N ASP A 211 -3.03 -19.04 -3.92
CA ASP A 211 -2.25 -19.62 -2.82
C ASP A 211 -1.55 -20.91 -3.28
N GLU A 212 -1.00 -21.71 -2.34
CA GLU A 212 -0.33 -22.97 -2.66
C GLU A 212 -1.21 -24.03 -3.31
N ASN A 213 -2.53 -23.89 -3.19
CA ASN A 213 -3.53 -24.76 -3.79
C ASN A 213 -3.95 -24.29 -5.18
N GLY A 214 -3.43 -23.17 -5.70
CA GLY A 214 -3.77 -22.63 -7.01
C GLY A 214 -4.70 -21.43 -6.88
N TYR A 215 -5.79 -21.40 -7.65
CA TYR A 215 -6.73 -20.27 -7.62
C TYR A 215 -8.10 -20.70 -7.10
N ASP A 216 -8.57 -20.06 -6.05
CA ASP A 216 -9.92 -20.19 -5.55
C ASP A 216 -10.76 -19.01 -6.05
N PHE A 217 -11.79 -19.30 -6.83
CA PHE A 217 -12.73 -18.33 -7.39
C PHE A 217 -14.09 -18.47 -6.71
N SER A 218 -14.64 -17.36 -6.22
CA SER A 218 -15.97 -17.35 -5.62
C SER A 218 -16.74 -16.08 -5.97
N ILE A 219 -18.07 -16.15 -5.98
CA ILE A 219 -18.93 -14.97 -6.10
C ILE A 219 -19.77 -14.88 -4.82
N SER A 220 -19.55 -13.83 -4.03
CA SER A 220 -20.28 -13.64 -2.78
C SER A 220 -21.79 -13.51 -3.03
N GLY A 221 -22.59 -14.20 -2.23
CA GLY A 221 -24.05 -14.23 -2.38
C GLY A 221 -24.57 -15.19 -3.47
N LEU A 222 -23.69 -15.83 -4.25
CA LEU A 222 -24.05 -16.87 -5.21
C LEU A 222 -23.38 -18.20 -4.84
N SER A 223 -24.02 -19.31 -5.18
CA SER A 223 -23.45 -20.66 -5.00
C SER A 223 -22.43 -21.01 -6.09
N VAL A 224 -21.56 -20.06 -6.46
CA VAL A 224 -20.51 -20.24 -7.45
C VAL A 224 -19.17 -20.27 -6.73
N TYR A 225 -18.54 -21.45 -6.73
CA TYR A 225 -17.21 -21.67 -6.20
C TYR A 225 -16.46 -22.64 -7.11
N LEU A 226 -15.29 -22.22 -7.59
CA LEU A 226 -14.48 -22.97 -8.53
C LEU A 226 -13.02 -22.95 -8.07
N LYS A 227 -12.37 -24.11 -8.14
CA LYS A 227 -10.95 -24.25 -7.85
C LYS A 227 -10.18 -24.47 -9.14
N PHE A 228 -9.07 -23.78 -9.31
CA PHE A 228 -8.17 -23.96 -10.43
C PHE A 228 -6.78 -24.35 -9.94
N ASP A 229 -6.07 -25.12 -10.74
CA ASP A 229 -4.65 -25.37 -10.51
C ASP A 229 -3.77 -24.19 -10.97
N MET A 230 -2.46 -24.34 -10.78
CA MET A 230 -1.45 -23.36 -11.19
C MET A 230 -1.40 -23.15 -12.72
N ASP A 231 -1.95 -24.07 -13.51
CA ASP A 231 -2.02 -24.02 -14.98
C ASP A 231 -3.35 -23.42 -15.49
N CYS A 232 -4.14 -22.83 -14.59
CA CYS A 232 -5.46 -22.25 -14.85
C CYS A 232 -6.50 -23.28 -15.31
N LYS A 233 -6.34 -24.55 -14.96
CA LYS A 233 -7.32 -25.60 -15.26
C LYS A 233 -8.22 -25.81 -14.07
N LEU A 234 -9.51 -25.97 -14.35
CA LEU A 234 -10.48 -26.28 -13.32
C LEU A 234 -10.16 -27.64 -12.68
N LYS A 235 -10.09 -27.69 -11.36
CA LYS A 235 -10.01 -28.93 -10.57
C LYS A 235 -11.41 -29.53 -10.45
N GLU A 236 -11.51 -30.83 -10.70
CA GLU A 236 -12.75 -31.59 -10.50
C GLU A 236 -13.08 -31.79 -9.02
#